data_AF-A0A969HMY6-F1
#
_entry.id   AF-A0A969HMY6-F1
#
_cell.length_a   1.000
_cell.length_b   1.000
_cell.length_c   1.000
_cell.angle_alpha   90.00
_cell.angle_beta   90.00
_cell.angle_gamma   90.00
#
_symmetry.space_group_name_H-M   'P 1'
#
loop_
_entity.id
_entity.type
_entity.pdbx_description
1 polymer ?
#
loop_
_entity_poly.entity_id
_entity_poly.type
_entity_poly.pdbx_seq_one_letter_code
_entity_poly.pdbx_strand_id
1 'polypeptide(L)'
;MKYSRTDLITRFDSGEAFKHIFFWGHQLSKEELTKSCFSQWYPSPFAVEDITYQTGEHWMMAQKARVFKDDKMLEAIIQSEKPAEAKELGRKVKNFDEHTWYQHRYAIVLSGNFHKFSQHPEMGTFLKNTDPYVLVEASPRDRIWGIGLSQDAENVENPHTWQGHNLLGFALMEVRDILQALDDLEREEPGSLILPPWFQYPALAENAPEWQQQQEMLYLMQIAKYFHGLEDAQKEIYQNIFPASGQWAAFYEAMR
;
A
#
# COMPACT_ATOMS: atom_id res chain seq x y z
N MET A 1 -5.89 -6.02 6.49
CA MET A 1 -4.57 -6.67 6.34
C MET A 1 -4.81 -8.16 6.29
N LYS A 2 -4.48 -8.78 5.15
CA LYS A 2 -4.60 -10.20 4.80
C LYS A 2 -3.42 -11.03 5.28
N TYR A 3 -2.22 -10.44 5.35
CA TYR A 3 -1.00 -11.14 5.79
C TYR A 3 -0.48 -10.57 7.10
N SER A 4 -0.07 -11.45 8.03
CA SER A 4 0.57 -11.04 9.26
C SER A 4 1.73 -11.95 9.64
N ARG A 5 2.61 -11.44 10.52
CA ARG A 5 3.68 -12.25 11.11
C ARG A 5 3.12 -13.41 11.95
N THR A 6 1.99 -13.19 12.63
CA THR A 6 1.32 -14.24 13.41
C THR A 6 0.90 -15.40 12.52
N ASP A 7 0.33 -15.11 11.34
CA ASP A 7 -0.07 -16.15 10.39
C ASP A 7 1.15 -16.92 9.85
N LEU A 8 2.26 -16.21 9.55
CA LEU A 8 3.50 -16.86 9.14
C LEU A 8 4.08 -17.76 10.24
N ILE A 9 4.00 -17.35 11.51
CA ILE A 9 4.41 -18.17 12.65
C ILE A 9 3.56 -19.45 12.70
N THR A 10 2.22 -19.33 12.61
CA THR A 10 1.33 -20.50 12.61
C THR A 10 1.62 -21.45 11.46
N ARG A 11 1.86 -20.92 10.25
CA ARG A 11 2.24 -21.72 9.08
C ARG A 11 3.59 -22.41 9.28
N PHE A 12 4.59 -21.69 9.78
CA PHE A 12 5.91 -22.23 10.09
C PHE A 12 5.83 -23.36 11.13
N ASP A 13 5.08 -23.14 12.22
CA ASP A 13 4.90 -24.12 13.30
C ASP A 13 4.14 -25.38 12.83
N SER A 14 3.30 -25.25 11.81
CA SER A 14 2.63 -26.38 11.15
C SER A 14 3.56 -27.20 10.24
N GLY A 15 4.79 -26.75 10.03
CA GLY A 15 5.77 -27.37 9.13
C GLY A 15 5.55 -27.02 7.65
N GLU A 16 4.76 -25.98 7.35
CA GLU A 16 4.56 -25.53 5.98
C GLU A 16 5.88 -24.97 5.41
N ALA A 17 6.29 -25.49 4.26
CA ALA A 17 7.47 -25.00 3.55
C ALA A 17 7.08 -23.82 2.64
N PHE A 18 7.54 -22.61 2.98
CA PHE A 18 7.46 -21.45 2.11
C PHE A 18 8.84 -20.79 1.98
N LYS A 19 9.06 -20.16 0.82
CA LYS A 19 10.31 -19.49 0.49
C LYS A 19 10.17 -17.98 0.63
N HIS A 20 11.28 -17.32 0.89
CA HIS A 20 11.35 -15.87 1.09
C HIS A 20 12.04 -15.17 -0.08
N ILE A 21 11.61 -13.96 -0.39
CA ILE A 21 12.40 -12.97 -1.13
C ILE A 21 12.71 -11.84 -0.16
N PHE A 22 13.94 -11.86 0.36
CA PHE A 22 14.44 -10.77 1.18
C PHE A 22 14.85 -9.60 0.31
N PHE A 23 14.45 -8.38 0.66
CA PHE A 23 14.86 -7.17 -0.02
C PHE A 23 15.20 -6.08 0.99
N TRP A 24 16.20 -5.26 0.65
CA TRP A 24 16.59 -4.08 1.40
C TRP A 24 17.46 -3.19 0.51
N GLY A 25 17.26 -1.88 0.60
CA GLY A 25 17.92 -0.90 -0.27
C GLY A 25 17.13 -0.58 -1.54
N HIS A 26 17.55 0.48 -2.22
CA HIS A 26 16.81 1.14 -3.30
C HIS A 26 17.69 1.49 -4.51
N GLN A 27 18.87 0.86 -4.62
CA GLN A 27 19.81 1.17 -5.69
C GLN A 27 19.24 0.76 -7.05
N LEU A 28 19.37 1.66 -8.02
CA LEU A 28 19.07 1.37 -9.41
C LEU A 28 20.14 0.44 -9.99
N SER A 29 19.71 -0.61 -10.65
CA SER A 29 20.57 -1.39 -11.54
C SER A 29 20.55 -0.77 -12.93
N LYS A 30 21.69 -0.84 -13.64
CA LYS A 30 21.82 -0.31 -15.01
C LYS A 30 21.31 -1.27 -16.07
N GLU A 31 21.12 -2.54 -15.71
CA GLU A 31 20.94 -3.64 -16.67
C GLU A 31 19.55 -4.25 -16.58
N GLU A 32 18.99 -4.38 -15.37
CA GLU A 32 17.69 -5.03 -15.17
C GLU A 32 16.96 -4.53 -13.93
N LEU A 33 15.64 -4.72 -13.90
CA LEU A 33 14.84 -4.50 -12.70
C LEU A 33 15.20 -5.52 -11.62
N THR A 34 15.38 -5.06 -10.38
CA THR A 34 15.70 -5.94 -9.25
C THR A 34 14.72 -5.74 -8.10
N LYS A 35 14.85 -6.58 -7.06
CA LYS A 35 14.10 -6.46 -5.81
C LYS A 35 14.24 -5.11 -5.09
N SER A 36 15.21 -4.26 -5.48
CA SER A 36 15.29 -2.89 -4.97
C SER A 36 14.05 -2.05 -5.31
N CYS A 37 13.30 -2.42 -6.35
CA CYS A 37 12.05 -1.76 -6.73
C CYS A 37 10.95 -1.88 -5.68
N PHE A 38 11.04 -2.85 -4.75
CA PHE A 38 10.12 -3.00 -3.63
C PHE A 38 10.28 -1.92 -2.54
N SER A 39 11.43 -1.24 -2.50
CA SER A 39 11.67 -0.19 -1.52
C SER A 39 10.78 1.05 -1.75
N GLN A 40 10.32 1.66 -0.65
CA GLN A 40 9.62 2.96 -0.68
C GLN A 40 10.50 4.11 -1.16
N TRP A 41 11.82 3.91 -1.20
CA TRP A 41 12.81 4.90 -1.62
C TRP A 41 13.24 4.73 -3.08
N TYR A 42 12.78 3.68 -3.76
CA TYR A 42 13.08 3.46 -5.16
C TYR A 42 12.41 4.55 -6.03
N PRO A 43 13.16 5.22 -6.94
CA PRO A 43 12.63 6.30 -7.78
C PRO A 43 11.68 5.72 -8.84
N SER A 44 10.38 5.83 -8.57
CA SER A 44 9.31 5.28 -9.39
C SER A 44 8.10 6.22 -9.27
N PRO A 45 8.13 7.37 -9.97
CA PRO A 45 7.10 8.38 -9.79
C PRO A 45 5.73 7.87 -10.20
N PHE A 46 4.70 8.19 -9.43
CA PHE A 46 3.31 7.83 -9.76
C PHE A 46 2.38 9.00 -9.42
N ALA A 47 1.26 9.11 -10.13
CA ALA A 47 0.32 10.20 -9.98
C ALA A 47 -0.99 9.73 -9.32
N VAL A 48 -1.52 10.56 -8.41
CA VAL A 48 -2.85 10.37 -7.77
C VAL A 48 -3.48 11.74 -7.64
N GLU A 49 -4.70 11.93 -8.15
CA GLU A 49 -5.41 13.23 -8.15
C GLU A 49 -4.54 14.39 -8.65
N ASP A 50 -3.92 14.21 -9.82
CA ASP A 50 -3.02 15.17 -10.47
C ASP A 50 -1.75 15.54 -9.68
N ILE A 51 -1.51 14.90 -8.53
CA ILE A 51 -0.28 15.06 -7.75
C ILE A 51 0.67 13.92 -8.08
N THR A 52 1.87 14.25 -8.54
CA THR A 52 2.94 13.27 -8.76
C THR A 52 3.79 13.12 -7.49
N TYR A 53 3.94 11.88 -7.02
CA TYR A 53 4.81 11.52 -5.92
C TYR A 53 6.06 10.85 -6.47
N GLN A 54 7.24 11.36 -6.11
CA GLN A 54 8.51 10.85 -6.66
C GLN A 54 8.83 9.41 -6.20
N THR A 55 8.40 9.05 -5.00
CA THR A 55 8.58 7.72 -4.41
C THR A 55 7.44 7.38 -3.46
N GLY A 56 7.35 6.11 -3.05
CA GLY A 56 6.40 5.69 -2.01
C GLY A 56 6.59 6.41 -0.66
N GLU A 57 7.82 6.81 -0.32
CA GLU A 57 8.09 7.63 0.87
C GLU A 57 7.41 9.02 0.79
N HIS A 58 7.45 9.68 -0.37
CA HIS A 58 6.77 10.98 -0.56
C HIS A 58 5.27 10.83 -0.34
N TRP A 59 4.67 9.79 -0.93
CA TRP A 59 3.27 9.44 -0.72
C TRP A 59 2.96 9.21 0.76
N MET A 60 3.71 8.33 1.43
CA MET A 60 3.47 7.98 2.83
C MET A 60 3.53 9.21 3.75
N MET A 61 4.51 10.09 3.56
CA MET A 61 4.66 11.30 4.36
C MET A 61 3.62 12.36 4.02
N ALA A 62 3.23 12.51 2.75
CA ALA A 62 2.15 13.40 2.35
C ALA A 62 0.81 12.95 2.94
N GLN A 63 0.49 11.65 2.88
CA GLN A 63 -0.71 11.10 3.49
C GLN A 63 -0.68 11.25 5.02
N LYS A 64 0.49 11.11 5.65
CA LYS A 64 0.66 11.45 7.08
C LYS A 64 0.29 12.91 7.36
N ALA A 65 0.76 13.85 6.55
CA ALA A 65 0.37 15.26 6.69
C ALA A 65 -1.13 15.48 6.51
N ARG A 66 -1.79 14.75 5.58
CA ARG A 66 -3.26 14.77 5.42
C ARG A 66 -3.99 14.26 6.65
N VAL A 67 -3.58 13.12 7.21
CA VAL A 67 -4.18 12.54 8.44
C VAL A 67 -4.18 13.56 9.58
N PHE A 68 -3.11 14.33 9.73
CA PHE A 68 -2.96 15.31 10.81
C PHE A 68 -3.30 16.76 10.41
N LYS A 69 -3.89 16.95 9.22
CA LYS A 69 -4.36 18.24 8.70
C LYS A 69 -3.26 19.32 8.71
N ASP A 70 -2.05 18.95 8.31
CA ASP A 70 -0.89 19.85 8.21
C ASP A 70 -0.58 20.18 6.74
N ASP A 71 -1.41 21.04 6.15
CA ASP A 71 -1.31 21.42 4.73
C ASP A 71 0.04 22.03 4.37
N LYS A 72 0.67 22.72 5.33
CA LYS A 72 2.01 23.29 5.13
C LYS A 72 3.07 22.20 4.97
N MET A 73 3.02 21.14 5.77
CA MET A 73 3.93 20.00 5.59
C MET A 73 3.57 19.20 4.34
N LEU A 74 2.29 19.04 4.03
CA LEU A 74 1.85 18.39 2.80
C LEU A 74 2.47 19.06 1.56
N GLU A 75 2.35 20.38 1.44
CA GLU A 75 2.92 21.14 0.32
C GLU A 75 4.44 20.98 0.25
N ALA A 76 5.14 21.13 1.38
CA ALA A 76 6.58 20.98 1.43
C ALA A 76 7.04 19.56 1.04
N ILE A 77 6.30 18.53 1.44
CA ILE A 77 6.62 17.13 1.09
C ILE A 77 6.41 16.89 -0.41
N ILE A 78 5.31 17.37 -0.99
CA ILE A 78 5.03 17.23 -2.43
C ILE A 78 6.09 17.92 -3.27
N GLN A 79 6.60 19.07 -2.82
CA GLN A 79 7.65 19.83 -3.52
C GLN A 79 9.06 19.28 -3.32
N SER A 80 9.28 18.37 -2.36
CA SER A 80 10.61 17.80 -2.12
C SER A 80 11.02 16.81 -3.22
N GLU A 81 12.31 16.76 -3.53
CA GLU A 81 12.84 15.92 -4.62
C GLU A 81 13.32 14.55 -4.14
N LYS A 82 13.81 14.48 -2.89
CA LYS A 82 14.53 13.32 -2.37
C LYS A 82 13.73 12.62 -1.29
N PRO A 83 13.66 11.27 -1.28
CA PRO A 83 12.92 10.52 -0.26
C PRO A 83 13.43 10.81 1.17
N ALA A 84 14.72 11.07 1.34
CA ALA A 84 15.27 11.48 2.62
C ALA A 84 14.69 12.81 3.14
N GLU A 85 14.48 13.78 2.24
CA GLU A 85 13.88 15.07 2.59
C GLU A 85 12.40 14.92 2.95
N ALA A 86 11.63 14.20 2.13
CA ALA A 86 10.24 13.87 2.43
C ALA A 86 10.08 13.22 3.81
N LYS A 87 10.99 12.28 4.15
CA LYS A 87 11.02 11.64 5.48
C LYS A 87 11.30 12.61 6.61
N GLU A 88 12.27 13.52 6.45
CA GLU A 88 12.57 14.52 7.47
C GLU A 88 11.42 15.53 7.65
N LEU A 89 10.73 15.89 6.56
CA LEU A 89 9.53 16.73 6.62
C LEU A 89 8.36 15.99 7.30
N GLY A 90 8.15 14.72 6.98
CA GLY A 90 7.13 13.87 7.61
C GLY A 90 7.33 13.65 9.11
N ARG A 91 8.55 13.81 9.63
CA ARG A 91 8.83 13.85 11.08
C ARG A 91 8.40 15.16 11.74
N LYS A 92 8.21 16.22 10.97
CA LYS A 92 7.83 17.57 11.44
C LYS A 92 6.33 17.84 11.34
N VAL A 93 5.54 16.89 10.82
CA VAL A 93 4.08 16.96 10.78
C VAL A 93 3.53 17.24 12.18
N LYS A 94 2.77 18.32 12.29
CA LYS A 94 2.15 18.76 13.55
C LYS A 94 1.01 17.83 13.95
N ASN A 95 0.60 17.93 15.21
CA ASN A 95 -0.53 17.18 15.78
C ASN A 95 -0.40 15.66 15.64
N PHE A 96 0.82 15.15 15.45
CA PHE A 96 1.06 13.73 15.30
C PHE A 96 0.58 12.97 16.54
N ASP A 97 -0.26 11.98 16.31
CA ASP A 97 -0.71 11.02 17.29
C ASP A 97 -0.42 9.60 16.78
N GLU A 98 0.32 8.82 17.57
CA GLU A 98 0.77 7.48 17.17
C GLU A 98 -0.42 6.52 17.00
N HIS A 99 -1.46 6.66 17.83
CA HIS A 99 -2.64 5.79 17.74
C HIS A 99 -3.41 6.00 16.44
N THR A 100 -3.70 7.26 16.11
CA THR A 100 -4.31 7.66 14.84
C THR A 100 -3.44 7.21 13.68
N TRP A 101 -2.12 7.45 13.73
CA TRP A 101 -1.22 7.00 12.67
C TRP A 101 -1.22 5.49 12.50
N TYR A 102 -1.24 4.73 13.59
CA TYR A 102 -1.30 3.27 13.57
C TYR A 102 -2.53 2.75 12.81
N GLN A 103 -3.69 3.42 12.95
CA GLN A 103 -4.92 3.05 12.26
C GLN A 103 -4.85 3.27 10.74
N HIS A 104 -4.13 4.30 10.27
CA HIS A 104 -4.09 4.68 8.86
C HIS A 104 -2.87 4.15 8.09
N ARG A 105 -1.71 4.04 8.73
CA ARG A 105 -0.41 3.85 8.06
C ARG A 105 -0.36 2.67 7.10
N TYR A 106 -1.02 1.56 7.46
CA TYR A 106 -1.01 0.36 6.64
C TYR A 106 -1.78 0.57 5.33
N ALA A 107 -3.01 1.07 5.41
CA ALA A 107 -3.84 1.37 4.23
C ALA A 107 -3.15 2.39 3.31
N ILE A 108 -2.49 3.39 3.90
CA ILE A 108 -1.70 4.39 3.16
C ILE A 108 -0.60 3.73 2.34
N VAL A 109 0.23 2.86 2.94
CA VAL A 109 1.34 2.21 2.24
C VAL A 109 0.85 1.16 1.24
N LEU A 110 -0.25 0.46 1.55
CA LEU A 110 -0.90 -0.44 0.60
C LEU A 110 -1.36 0.31 -0.65
N SER A 111 -2.09 1.41 -0.47
CA SER A 111 -2.57 2.28 -1.56
C SER A 111 -1.41 2.86 -2.39
N GLY A 112 -0.37 3.39 -1.72
CA GLY A 112 0.79 3.93 -2.40
C GLY A 112 1.55 2.90 -3.23
N ASN A 113 1.72 1.68 -2.70
CA ASN A 113 2.32 0.59 -3.46
C ASN A 113 1.44 0.20 -4.65
N PHE A 114 0.12 0.14 -4.49
CA PHE A 114 -0.76 -0.16 -5.62
C PHE A 114 -0.63 0.90 -6.72
N HIS A 115 -0.69 2.20 -6.41
CA HIS A 115 -0.53 3.24 -7.41
C HIS A 115 0.84 3.17 -8.10
N LYS A 116 1.91 2.90 -7.35
CA LYS A 116 3.24 2.66 -7.88
C LYS A 116 3.29 1.46 -8.83
N PHE A 117 2.87 0.27 -8.41
CA PHE A 117 3.03 -0.95 -9.21
C PHE A 117 2.03 -1.07 -10.36
N SER A 118 0.85 -0.43 -10.25
CA SER A 118 -0.14 -0.39 -11.35
C SER A 118 0.23 0.59 -12.47
N GLN A 119 0.97 1.66 -12.17
CA GLN A 119 1.42 2.65 -13.15
C GLN A 119 2.77 2.32 -13.79
N HIS A 120 3.47 1.29 -13.30
CA HIS A 120 4.75 0.81 -13.83
C HIS A 120 4.62 -0.67 -14.25
N PRO A 121 4.16 -0.97 -15.49
CA PRO A 121 3.79 -2.34 -15.89
C PRO A 121 4.88 -3.40 -15.71
N GLU A 122 6.14 -3.05 -15.99
CA GLU A 122 7.28 -3.96 -15.77
C GLU A 122 7.47 -4.28 -14.28
N MET A 123 7.33 -3.27 -13.42
CA MET A 123 7.39 -3.45 -11.97
C MET A 123 6.21 -4.25 -11.44
N GLY A 124 4.99 -3.96 -11.93
CA GLY A 124 3.79 -4.73 -11.60
C GLY A 124 3.94 -6.20 -11.97
N THR A 125 4.45 -6.48 -13.17
CA THR A 125 4.76 -7.85 -13.62
C THR A 125 5.82 -8.50 -12.75
N PHE A 126 6.89 -7.78 -12.41
CA PHE A 126 7.93 -8.27 -11.51
C PHE A 126 7.39 -8.64 -10.13
N LEU A 127 6.50 -7.81 -9.57
CA LEU A 127 5.83 -8.09 -8.30
C LEU A 127 4.91 -9.33 -8.40
N LYS A 128 4.11 -9.45 -9.47
CA LYS A 128 3.27 -10.64 -9.73
C LYS A 128 4.09 -11.92 -9.79
N ASN A 129 5.25 -11.88 -10.45
CA ASN A 129 6.17 -13.02 -10.57
C ASN A 129 6.86 -13.43 -9.26
N THR A 130 6.64 -12.71 -8.16
CA THR A 130 7.11 -13.14 -6.83
C THR A 130 6.17 -14.13 -6.15
N ASP A 131 5.01 -14.45 -6.72
CA ASP A 131 4.18 -15.53 -6.18
C ASP A 131 4.88 -16.89 -6.34
N PRO A 132 4.85 -17.81 -5.35
CA PRO A 132 4.16 -17.75 -4.06
C PRO A 132 5.09 -17.33 -2.88
N TYR A 133 6.19 -16.63 -3.15
CA TYR A 133 7.19 -16.27 -2.15
C TYR A 133 6.67 -15.22 -1.15
N VAL A 134 7.14 -15.32 0.09
CA VAL A 134 6.93 -14.31 1.13
C VAL A 134 7.93 -13.18 0.92
N LEU A 135 7.44 -11.95 0.73
CA LEU A 135 8.28 -10.77 0.60
C LEU A 135 8.69 -10.25 1.98
N VAL A 136 10.00 -10.02 2.18
CA VAL A 136 10.54 -9.64 3.49
C VAL A 136 11.46 -8.43 3.37
N GLU A 137 11.06 -7.30 3.95
CA GLU A 137 11.90 -6.11 4.08
C GLU A 137 12.96 -6.38 5.17
N ALA A 138 14.13 -6.86 4.74
CA ALA A 138 15.26 -7.27 5.57
C ALA A 138 16.11 -6.06 6.01
N SER A 139 15.44 -5.02 6.50
CA SER A 139 16.08 -3.83 7.07
C SER A 139 16.48 -4.10 8.52
N PRO A 140 17.77 -4.02 8.88
CA PRO A 140 18.23 -4.22 10.26
C PRO A 140 17.84 -3.06 11.20
N ARG A 141 17.33 -1.96 10.65
CA ARG A 141 17.01 -0.72 11.40
C ARG A 141 15.52 -0.45 11.51
N ASP A 142 14.70 -1.10 10.70
CA ASP A 142 13.26 -0.88 10.67
C ASP A 142 12.53 -2.09 11.26
N ARG A 143 11.84 -1.86 12.38
CA ARG A 143 11.04 -2.88 13.08
C ARG A 143 9.55 -2.74 12.81
N ILE A 144 9.11 -1.72 12.08
CA ILE A 144 7.70 -1.52 11.72
C ILE A 144 7.48 -2.07 10.33
N TRP A 145 8.15 -1.49 9.33
CA TRP A 145 8.01 -1.90 7.93
C TRP A 145 8.87 -3.10 7.58
N GLY A 146 10.00 -3.27 8.28
CA GLY A 146 10.91 -4.39 8.14
C GLY A 146 10.89 -5.39 9.30
N ILE A 147 11.76 -6.39 9.21
CA ILE A 147 11.92 -7.44 10.22
C ILE A 147 12.95 -7.11 11.30
N GLY A 148 13.63 -5.96 11.22
CA GLY A 148 14.68 -5.57 12.17
C GLY A 148 15.95 -6.43 12.10
N LEU A 149 16.15 -7.17 11.00
CA LEU A 149 17.30 -8.05 10.75
C LEU A 149 17.77 -7.90 9.29
N SER A 150 19.06 -8.15 9.02
CA SER A 150 19.58 -8.27 7.66
C SER A 150 19.22 -9.63 7.05
N GLN A 151 19.26 -9.72 5.70
CA GLN A 151 18.98 -10.97 4.98
C GLN A 151 19.98 -12.10 5.29
N ASP A 152 21.15 -11.78 5.84
CA ASP A 152 22.21 -12.74 6.18
C ASP A 152 22.17 -13.13 7.67
N ALA A 153 21.18 -12.66 8.43
CA ALA A 153 21.04 -13.02 9.83
C ALA A 153 20.75 -14.51 10.00
N GLU A 154 21.31 -15.11 11.05
CA GLU A 154 21.08 -16.52 11.36
C GLU A 154 19.58 -16.77 11.59
N ASN A 155 19.04 -17.83 10.97
CA ASN A 155 17.63 -18.21 11.07
C ASN A 155 16.64 -17.09 10.65
N VAL A 156 17.03 -16.21 9.73
CA VAL A 156 16.16 -15.13 9.24
C VAL A 156 14.90 -15.65 8.52
N GLU A 157 14.91 -16.88 8.03
CA GLU A 157 13.73 -17.52 7.43
C GLU A 157 12.70 -17.97 8.48
N ASN A 158 13.08 -18.03 9.77
CA ASN A 158 12.16 -18.36 10.85
C ASN A 158 11.48 -17.07 11.36
N PRO A 159 10.16 -16.87 11.15
CA PRO A 159 9.47 -15.65 11.58
C PRO A 159 9.43 -15.44 13.10
N HIS A 160 9.76 -16.45 13.91
CA HIS A 160 9.96 -16.27 15.36
C HIS A 160 11.17 -15.38 15.68
N THR A 161 12.22 -15.39 14.85
CA THR A 161 13.45 -14.64 15.11
C THR A 161 13.32 -13.16 14.77
N TRP A 162 12.32 -12.80 13.97
CA TRP A 162 12.11 -11.42 13.52
C TRP A 162 11.90 -10.48 14.71
N GLN A 163 12.51 -9.30 14.63
CA GLN A 163 12.39 -8.26 15.65
C GLN A 163 11.43 -7.13 15.22
N GLY A 164 10.82 -7.28 14.04
CA GLY A 164 9.88 -6.35 13.47
C GLY A 164 8.64 -7.00 12.89
N HIS A 165 7.80 -6.18 12.28
CA HIS A 165 6.47 -6.57 11.82
C HIS A 165 6.38 -6.87 10.32
N ASN A 166 7.40 -6.54 9.52
CA ASN A 166 7.43 -6.75 8.06
C ASN A 166 6.20 -6.16 7.32
N LEU A 167 5.64 -5.04 7.80
CA LEU A 167 4.40 -4.51 7.23
C LEU A 167 4.52 -4.18 5.73
N LEU A 168 5.71 -3.83 5.24
CA LEU A 168 5.91 -3.48 3.83
C LEU A 168 5.91 -4.72 2.95
N GLY A 169 6.57 -5.80 3.37
CA GLY A 169 6.51 -7.07 2.67
C GLY A 169 5.07 -7.57 2.52
N PHE A 170 4.29 -7.49 3.60
CA PHE A 170 2.86 -7.84 3.57
C PHE A 170 2.02 -6.92 2.68
N ALA A 171 2.23 -5.60 2.73
CA ALA A 171 1.54 -4.67 1.84
C ALA A 171 1.83 -4.96 0.36
N LEU A 172 3.08 -5.29 0.02
CA LEU A 172 3.46 -5.67 -1.35
C LEU A 172 2.81 -6.98 -1.80
N MET A 173 2.70 -7.97 -0.91
CA MET A 173 1.99 -9.22 -1.20
C MET A 173 0.49 -8.98 -1.40
N GLU A 174 -0.14 -8.09 -0.62
CA GLU A 174 -1.53 -7.70 -0.86
C GLU A 174 -1.70 -6.98 -2.20
N VAL A 175 -0.79 -6.06 -2.57
CA VAL A 175 -0.80 -5.42 -3.90
C VAL A 175 -0.61 -6.45 -5.01
N ARG A 176 0.28 -7.45 -4.83
CA ARG A 176 0.48 -8.53 -5.78
C ARG A 176 -0.83 -9.25 -6.07
N ASP A 177 -1.53 -9.67 -5.02
CA ASP A 177 -2.81 -10.38 -5.14
C ASP A 177 -3.87 -9.51 -5.80
N ILE A 178 -3.95 -8.22 -5.44
CA ILE A 178 -4.85 -7.24 -6.07
C ILE A 178 -4.56 -7.16 -7.57
N LEU A 179 -3.30 -7.00 -7.97
CA LEU A 179 -2.93 -6.88 -9.37
C LEU A 179 -3.22 -8.15 -10.17
N GLN A 180 -3.07 -9.33 -9.57
CA GLN A 180 -3.43 -10.60 -10.21
C GLN A 180 -4.95 -10.71 -10.39
N ALA A 181 -5.73 -10.46 -9.33
CA ALA A 181 -7.18 -10.54 -9.41
C ALA A 181 -7.81 -9.46 -10.32
N LEU A 182 -7.14 -8.32 -10.49
CA LEU A 182 -7.54 -7.32 -11.47
C LEU A 182 -7.34 -7.76 -12.92
N ASP A 183 -6.46 -8.72 -13.20
CA ASP A 183 -6.35 -9.32 -14.53
C ASP A 183 -7.61 -10.16 -14.86
N ASP A 184 -8.25 -10.75 -13.85
CA ASP A 184 -9.48 -11.55 -13.97
C ASP A 184 -10.76 -10.70 -14.08
N LEU A 185 -10.70 -9.45 -13.62
CA LEU A 185 -11.80 -8.48 -13.81
C LEU A 185 -11.76 -7.97 -15.26
N GLU A 186 -12.25 -8.78 -16.22
CA GLU A 186 -12.28 -8.48 -17.66
C GLU A 186 -12.64 -7.01 -17.92
N ARG A 187 -11.67 -6.22 -18.42
CA ARG A 187 -11.90 -4.81 -18.77
C ARG A 187 -12.05 -4.67 -20.27
N GLU A 188 -13.18 -4.09 -20.70
CA GLU A 188 -13.32 -3.62 -22.09
C GLU A 188 -12.39 -2.44 -22.40
N GLU A 189 -12.01 -1.64 -21.39
CA GLU A 189 -11.14 -0.46 -21.55
C GLU A 189 -10.12 -0.35 -20.39
N PRO A 190 -8.81 -0.38 -20.67
CA PRO A 190 -7.76 -0.08 -19.69
C PRO A 190 -7.94 1.34 -19.10
N GLY A 191 -7.98 1.46 -17.77
CA GLY A 191 -8.07 2.77 -17.07
C GLY A 191 -9.44 3.12 -16.47
N SER A 192 -10.42 2.21 -16.53
CA SER A 192 -11.79 2.43 -16.03
C SER A 192 -12.01 2.08 -14.55
N LEU A 193 -11.03 1.50 -13.86
CA LEU A 193 -11.19 1.10 -12.45
C LEU A 193 -11.34 2.32 -11.56
N ILE A 194 -12.47 2.41 -10.87
CA ILE A 194 -12.63 3.33 -9.74
C ILE A 194 -12.31 2.55 -8.45
N LEU A 195 -11.41 3.08 -7.64
CA LEU A 195 -10.99 2.48 -6.37
C LEU A 195 -12.03 2.77 -5.27
N PRO A 196 -12.15 1.95 -4.23
CA PRO A 196 -13.03 2.29 -3.13
C PRO A 196 -12.45 3.44 -2.29
N PRO A 197 -13.30 4.16 -1.54
CA PRO A 197 -12.89 5.32 -0.74
C PRO A 197 -11.69 5.11 0.18
N TRP A 198 -11.63 3.99 0.90
CA TRP A 198 -10.52 3.69 1.81
C TRP A 198 -9.19 3.43 1.11
N PHE A 199 -9.23 3.18 -0.19
CA PHE A 199 -8.05 2.92 -1.00
C PHE A 199 -7.60 4.19 -1.74
N GLN A 200 -8.54 4.97 -2.28
CA GLN A 200 -8.27 6.24 -2.94
C GLN A 200 -7.89 7.34 -1.93
N TYR A 201 -8.59 7.40 -0.80
CA TYR A 201 -8.42 8.40 0.26
C TYR A 201 -8.06 7.75 1.60
N PRO A 202 -6.90 7.05 1.70
CA PRO A 202 -6.57 6.27 2.89
C PRO A 202 -6.32 7.11 4.15
N ALA A 203 -6.19 8.43 4.00
CA ALA A 203 -6.10 9.38 5.10
C ALA A 203 -7.47 9.78 5.70
N LEU A 204 -8.58 9.51 5.02
CA LEU A 204 -9.93 9.90 5.48
C LEU A 204 -10.64 8.73 6.18
N ALA A 205 -11.23 9.05 7.33
CA ALA A 205 -12.19 8.17 7.99
C ALA A 205 -13.53 8.19 7.25
N GLU A 206 -14.39 7.17 7.41
CA GLU A 206 -15.70 7.11 6.74
C GLU A 206 -16.62 8.26 7.20
N ASN A 207 -16.56 8.64 8.46
CA ASN A 207 -17.35 9.72 9.04
C ASN A 207 -16.69 11.10 8.93
N ALA A 208 -15.61 11.23 8.14
CA ALA A 208 -14.88 12.46 7.98
C ALA A 208 -15.77 13.54 7.30
N PRO A 209 -15.82 14.78 7.82
CA PRO A 209 -16.62 15.85 7.20
C PRO A 209 -16.17 16.21 5.78
N GLU A 210 -14.93 15.86 5.41
CA GLU A 210 -14.38 15.95 4.06
C GLU A 210 -15.27 15.27 3.02
N TRP A 211 -16.00 14.20 3.36
CA TRP A 211 -16.96 13.56 2.44
C TRP A 211 -18.15 14.43 2.03
N GLN A 212 -18.39 15.55 2.72
CA GLN A 212 -19.41 16.54 2.38
C GLN A 212 -18.88 17.64 1.45
N GLN A 213 -17.57 17.65 1.17
CA GLN A 213 -16.98 18.58 0.22
C GLN A 213 -17.24 18.11 -1.22
N GLN A 214 -17.16 19.06 -2.15
CA GLN A 214 -17.61 18.84 -3.52
C GLN A 214 -16.84 17.70 -4.22
N GLN A 215 -15.53 17.63 -4.06
CA GLN A 215 -14.68 16.66 -4.76
C GLN A 215 -14.95 15.22 -4.26
N GLU A 216 -14.93 15.02 -2.95
CA GLU A 216 -15.15 13.73 -2.31
C GLU A 216 -16.58 13.23 -2.52
N MET A 217 -17.57 14.13 -2.47
CA MET A 217 -18.96 13.80 -2.79
C MET A 217 -19.09 13.33 -4.25
N LEU A 218 -18.45 14.04 -5.20
CA LEU A 218 -18.43 13.62 -6.60
C LEU A 218 -17.75 12.26 -6.77
N TYR A 219 -16.68 12.00 -6.02
CA TYR A 219 -16.02 10.70 -6.02
C TYR A 219 -16.95 9.59 -5.53
N LEU A 220 -17.68 9.80 -4.42
CA LEU A 220 -18.67 8.85 -3.91
C LEU A 220 -19.76 8.54 -4.94
N MET A 221 -20.23 9.55 -5.68
CA MET A 221 -21.19 9.35 -6.77
C MET A 221 -20.59 8.55 -7.94
N GLN A 222 -19.32 8.80 -8.28
CA GLN A 222 -18.62 8.07 -9.35
C GLN A 222 -18.43 6.59 -8.98
N ILE A 223 -17.94 6.28 -7.77
CA ILE A 223 -17.76 4.89 -7.35
C ILE A 223 -19.10 4.16 -7.23
N ALA A 224 -20.16 4.83 -6.74
CA ALA A 224 -21.49 4.23 -6.71
C ALA A 224 -21.96 3.89 -8.13
N LYS A 225 -21.85 4.83 -9.07
CA LYS A 225 -22.23 4.58 -10.48
C LYS A 225 -21.41 3.45 -11.10
N TYR A 226 -20.10 3.44 -10.88
CA TYR A 226 -19.20 2.39 -11.34
C TYR A 226 -19.63 1.03 -10.79
N PHE A 227 -19.80 0.92 -9.48
CA PHE A 227 -20.14 -0.34 -8.81
C PHE A 227 -21.52 -0.88 -9.22
N HIS A 228 -22.52 -0.01 -9.40
CA HIS A 228 -23.84 -0.41 -9.92
C HIS A 228 -23.79 -0.91 -11.36
N GLY A 229 -22.85 -0.40 -12.17
CA GLY A 229 -22.67 -0.80 -13.56
C GLY A 229 -21.99 -2.15 -13.73
N LEU A 230 -21.36 -2.69 -12.67
CA LEU A 230 -20.75 -4.03 -12.70
C LEU A 230 -21.82 -5.13 -12.71
N GLU A 231 -21.55 -6.22 -13.43
CA GLU A 231 -22.30 -7.47 -13.32
C GLU A 231 -22.10 -8.10 -11.93
N ASP A 232 -22.99 -9.00 -11.52
CA ASP A 232 -22.93 -9.59 -10.17
C ASP A 232 -21.62 -10.36 -9.92
N ALA A 233 -21.11 -11.08 -10.92
CA ALA A 233 -19.80 -11.75 -10.84
C ALA A 233 -18.65 -10.74 -10.69
N GLN A 234 -18.70 -9.62 -11.41
CA GLN A 234 -17.71 -8.55 -11.31
C GLN A 234 -17.77 -7.82 -9.97
N LYS A 235 -18.97 -7.65 -9.39
CA LYS A 235 -19.13 -7.10 -8.03
C LYS A 235 -18.50 -8.02 -6.99
N GLU A 236 -18.69 -9.33 -7.10
CA GLU A 236 -18.08 -10.31 -6.20
C GLU A 236 -16.55 -10.24 -6.29
N ILE A 237 -15.99 -10.24 -7.51
CA ILE A 237 -14.55 -10.05 -7.73
C ILE A 237 -14.08 -8.73 -7.11
N TYR A 238 -14.74 -7.62 -7.40
CA TYR A 238 -14.38 -6.30 -6.87
C TYR A 238 -14.39 -6.26 -5.33
N GLN A 239 -15.40 -6.85 -4.70
CA GLN A 239 -15.51 -6.94 -3.24
C GLN A 239 -14.42 -7.83 -2.62
N ASN A 240 -14.01 -8.89 -3.33
CA ASN A 240 -12.92 -9.76 -2.90
C ASN A 240 -11.55 -9.08 -3.02
N ILE A 241 -11.35 -8.28 -4.08
CA ILE A 241 -10.13 -7.48 -4.28
C ILE A 241 -10.05 -6.37 -3.24
N PHE A 242 -11.16 -5.68 -2.99
CA PHE A 242 -11.25 -4.58 -2.05
C PHE A 242 -12.30 -4.87 -0.97
N PRO A 243 -11.96 -5.68 0.05
CA PRO A 243 -12.88 -5.98 1.12
C PRO A 243 -13.12 -4.73 1.96
N ALA A 244 -14.39 -4.42 2.20
CA ALA A 244 -14.78 -3.37 3.12
C ALA A 244 -14.58 -3.87 4.56
N SER A 245 -13.95 -3.06 5.41
CA SER A 245 -13.62 -3.48 6.78
C SER A 245 -13.56 -2.30 7.75
N GLY A 246 -13.65 -2.60 9.05
CA GLY A 246 -13.65 -1.60 10.09
C GLY A 246 -14.83 -0.63 9.92
N GLN A 247 -14.53 0.67 9.87
CA GLN A 247 -15.53 1.72 9.62
C GLN A 247 -16.29 1.47 8.31
N TRP A 248 -15.62 1.05 7.24
CA TRP A 248 -16.23 0.89 5.92
C TRP A 248 -17.11 -0.36 5.77
N ALA A 249 -17.31 -1.18 6.81
CA ALA A 249 -17.96 -2.49 6.69
C ALA A 249 -19.35 -2.48 6.03
N ALA A 250 -20.11 -1.39 6.18
CA ALA A 250 -21.43 -1.22 5.58
C ALA A 250 -21.41 -0.61 4.16
N PHE A 251 -20.24 -0.26 3.61
CA PHE A 251 -20.12 0.49 2.36
C PHE A 251 -20.82 -0.18 1.19
N TYR A 252 -20.59 -1.48 0.98
CA TYR A 252 -21.24 -2.21 -0.11
C TYR A 252 -22.73 -2.43 0.11
N GLU A 253 -23.18 -2.54 1.36
CA GLU A 253 -24.61 -2.65 1.70
C GLU A 253 -25.33 -1.33 1.41
N ALA A 254 -24.69 -0.20 1.70
CA ALA A 254 -25.22 1.12 1.40
C ALA A 254 -25.29 1.45 -0.12
N MET A 255 -24.60 0.67 -0.95
CA MET A 255 -24.64 0.78 -2.42
C MET A 255 -25.58 -0.25 -3.09
N ARG A 256 -26.32 -1.07 -2.33
CA ARG A 256 -27.35 -1.96 -2.87
C ARG A 256 -28.72 -1.28 -2.87
#